data_AF-A0A7S4VHL9-F1
#
_entry.id   AF-A0A7S4VHL9-F1
#
_cell.length_a   1.000
_cell.length_b   1.000
_cell.length_c   1.000
_cell.angle_alpha   90.00
_cell.angle_beta   90.00
_cell.angle_gamma   90.00
#
_symmetry.space_group_name_H-M   'P 1'
#
loop_
_entity.id
_entity.type
_entity.pdbx_description
1 polymer ?
#
loop_
_entity_poly.entity_id
_entity_poly.type
_entity_poly.pdbx_seq_one_letter_code
_entity_poly.pdbx_strand_id
1 'polypeptide(L)'
;IFAHAKVYRDKLRAYATLIKALGAQHKLQDATDMGFGVLSHLGVQRQSLLPDKSAVLRDLMALKSSLVDLSDAELLNYREMVNSDMVAAMSFLQPLLLYNFLSNGEVLLKIVFHMLYLTLKYGICEESCCCLSSLSAVICRMKDYDASERIGQLAILLLEKFQSRKYISYVHCCVFGVIRGFNRHIKMSIEPLLSAYQIGMQTGDIQMAML
;
A
#
# COMPACT_ATOMS: atom_id res chain seq x y z
N ILE A 1 3.84 -12.00 -25.48
CA ILE A 1 3.43 -12.35 -24.09
C ILE A 1 1.93 -12.67 -23.99
N PHE A 2 1.02 -11.80 -24.47
CA PHE A 2 -0.43 -12.04 -24.35
C PHE A 2 -1.05 -13.05 -25.33
N ALA A 3 -0.32 -13.47 -26.37
CA ALA A 3 -0.83 -14.32 -27.45
C ALA A 3 -1.13 -15.79 -27.04
N HIS A 4 -0.67 -16.24 -25.87
CA HIS A 4 -0.85 -17.62 -25.39
C HIS A 4 -1.75 -17.73 -24.14
N ALA A 5 -2.37 -16.64 -23.69
CA ALA A 5 -3.22 -16.65 -22.50
C ALA A 5 -4.63 -17.15 -22.86
N LYS A 6 -5.06 -18.26 -22.25
CA LYS A 6 -6.40 -18.85 -22.46
C LYS A 6 -7.43 -18.27 -21.48
N VAL A 7 -7.00 -17.76 -20.32
CA VAL A 7 -7.86 -17.14 -19.30
C VAL A 7 -7.28 -15.78 -18.90
N TYR A 8 -8.14 -14.80 -18.56
CA TYR A 8 -7.69 -13.45 -18.16
C TYR A 8 -6.72 -13.48 -16.96
N ARG A 9 -6.90 -14.43 -16.03
CA ARG A 9 -6.00 -14.67 -14.90
C ARG A 9 -4.57 -14.99 -15.34
N ASP A 10 -4.37 -15.66 -16.47
CA ASP A 10 -3.03 -15.95 -17.00
C ASP A 10 -2.30 -14.66 -17.40
N LYS A 11 -3.05 -13.61 -17.76
CA LYS A 11 -2.50 -12.30 -18.13
C LYS A 11 -2.09 -11.47 -16.92
N LEU A 12 -2.61 -11.75 -15.72
CA LEU A 12 -2.30 -10.96 -14.51
C LEU A 12 -0.79 -10.98 -14.20
N ARG A 13 -0.14 -12.14 -14.32
CA ARG A 13 1.32 -12.23 -14.14
C ARG A 13 2.08 -11.35 -15.14
N ALA A 14 1.66 -11.35 -16.40
CA ALA A 14 2.27 -10.52 -17.43
C ALA A 14 2.07 -9.02 -17.13
N TYR A 15 0.86 -8.62 -16.74
CA TYR A 15 0.58 -7.24 -16.36
C TYR A 15 1.36 -6.79 -15.13
N ALA A 16 1.47 -7.62 -14.10
CA ALA A 16 2.24 -7.31 -12.90
C ALA A 16 3.72 -7.00 -13.24
N THR A 17 4.33 -7.81 -14.12
CA THR A 17 5.70 -7.57 -14.60
C THR A 17 5.80 -6.29 -15.42
N LEU A 18 4.84 -6.03 -16.33
CA LEU A 18 4.85 -4.83 -17.17
C LEU A 18 4.69 -3.54 -16.35
N ILE A 19 3.79 -3.53 -15.37
CA ILE A 19 3.58 -2.38 -14.47
C ILE A 19 4.86 -2.09 -13.70
N LYS A 20 5.52 -3.10 -13.13
CA LYS A 20 6.80 -2.93 -12.44
C LYS A 20 7.91 -2.44 -13.38
N ALA A 21 7.96 -2.95 -14.61
CA ALA A 21 8.93 -2.51 -15.62
C ALA A 21 8.71 -1.03 -16.02
N LEU A 22 7.46 -0.59 -16.15
CA LEU A 22 7.13 0.83 -16.37
C LEU A 22 7.56 1.68 -15.19
N GLY A 23 7.29 1.23 -13.96
CA GLY A 23 7.75 1.89 -12.74
C GLY A 23 9.28 2.02 -12.68
N ALA A 24 10.01 0.96 -13.04
CA ALA A 24 11.48 0.97 -13.09
C ALA A 24 12.04 1.93 -14.16
N GLN A 25 11.31 2.16 -15.25
CA GLN A 25 11.61 3.17 -16.27
C GLN A 25 11.13 4.58 -15.88
N HIS A 26 10.64 4.78 -14.66
CA HIS A 26 10.07 6.03 -14.17
C HIS A 26 8.86 6.52 -14.99
N LYS A 27 8.19 5.63 -15.74
CA LYS A 27 6.94 5.91 -16.47
C LYS A 27 5.75 5.70 -15.54
N LEU A 28 5.71 6.50 -14.46
CA LEU A 28 4.80 6.30 -13.32
C LEU A 28 3.32 6.45 -13.70
N GLN A 29 3.01 7.39 -14.59
CA GLN A 29 1.65 7.60 -15.08
C GLN A 29 1.17 6.41 -15.93
N ASP A 30 1.98 5.96 -16.90
CA ASP A 30 1.69 4.78 -17.72
C ASP A 30 1.48 3.52 -16.87
N ALA A 31 2.31 3.34 -15.83
CA ALA A 31 2.18 2.24 -14.88
C ALA A 31 0.84 2.31 -14.12
N THR A 32 0.43 3.50 -13.70
CA THR A 32 -0.83 3.75 -13.00
C THR A 32 -2.04 3.50 -13.88
N ASP A 33 -2.04 4.01 -15.11
CA ASP A 33 -3.13 3.84 -16.07
C ASP A 33 -3.30 2.36 -16.46
N MET A 34 -2.17 1.64 -16.63
CA MET A 34 -2.18 0.20 -16.85
C MET A 34 -2.74 -0.56 -15.64
N GLY A 35 -2.30 -0.19 -14.43
CA GLY A 35 -2.83 -0.77 -13.18
C GLY A 35 -4.34 -0.57 -13.05
N PHE A 36 -4.86 0.63 -13.32
CA PHE A 36 -6.29 0.92 -13.29
C PHE A 36 -7.08 0.14 -14.35
N GLY A 37 -6.47 -0.09 -15.53
CA GLY A 37 -7.03 -0.97 -16.54
C GLY A 37 -7.24 -2.38 -16.02
N VAL A 38 -6.20 -2.98 -15.40
CA VAL A 38 -6.28 -4.34 -14.84
C VAL A 38 -7.29 -4.41 -13.69
N LEU A 39 -7.28 -3.42 -12.79
CA LEU A 39 -8.19 -3.34 -11.65
C LEU A 39 -9.66 -3.30 -12.07
N SER A 40 -9.98 -2.66 -13.19
CA SER A 40 -11.34 -2.62 -13.73
C SER A 40 -11.86 -4.02 -14.07
N HIS A 41 -10.99 -4.92 -14.53
CA HIS A 41 -11.35 -6.32 -14.81
C HIS A 41 -11.45 -7.18 -13.54
N LEU A 42 -10.89 -6.72 -12.42
CA LEU A 42 -11.00 -7.35 -11.09
C LEU A 42 -12.20 -6.80 -10.29
N GLY A 43 -13.05 -5.97 -10.91
CA GLY A 43 -14.23 -5.39 -10.26
C GLY A 43 -13.96 -4.10 -9.48
N VAL A 44 -12.76 -3.54 -9.55
CA VAL A 44 -12.40 -2.24 -8.95
C VAL A 44 -12.59 -1.15 -10.00
N GLN A 45 -13.65 -0.35 -9.85
CA GLN A 45 -13.96 0.71 -10.79
C GLN A 45 -12.92 1.83 -10.73
N ARG A 46 -12.45 2.28 -11.90
CA ARG A 46 -11.49 3.38 -12.01
C ARG A 46 -11.97 4.66 -11.31
N GLN A 47 -13.27 4.95 -11.35
CA GLN A 47 -13.86 6.13 -10.71
C GLN A 47 -13.63 6.14 -9.19
N SER A 48 -13.56 4.96 -8.55
CA SER A 48 -13.26 4.84 -7.12
C SER A 48 -11.81 5.21 -6.78
N LEU A 49 -10.92 5.25 -7.77
CA LEU A 49 -9.48 5.51 -7.61
C LEU A 49 -9.08 6.92 -8.09
N LEU A 50 -9.99 7.65 -8.75
CA LEU A 50 -9.74 9.01 -9.21
C LEU A 50 -10.18 10.03 -8.16
N PRO A 51 -9.45 11.15 -8.01
CA PRO A 51 -9.79 12.15 -7.01
C PRO A 51 -11.04 12.92 -7.44
N ASP A 52 -12.00 13.01 -6.54
CA ASP A 52 -13.01 14.06 -6.53
C ASP A 52 -12.58 15.06 -5.45
N LYS A 53 -12.12 16.24 -5.88
CA LYS A 53 -11.58 17.29 -5.01
C LYS A 53 -12.53 17.67 -3.87
N SER A 54 -13.83 17.49 -4.06
CA SER A 54 -14.83 17.79 -3.02
C SER A 54 -14.97 16.67 -1.98
N ALA A 55 -14.62 15.43 -2.33
CA ALA A 55 -14.88 14.24 -1.53
C ALA A 55 -13.66 13.75 -0.73
N VAL A 56 -12.44 14.02 -1.19
CA VAL A 56 -11.21 13.49 -0.55
C VAL A 56 -11.12 13.85 0.94
N LEU A 57 -11.44 15.09 1.32
CA LEU A 57 -11.42 15.51 2.73
C LEU A 57 -12.52 14.85 3.57
N ARG A 58 -13.69 14.59 2.99
CA ARG A 58 -14.78 13.87 3.66
C ARG A 58 -14.40 12.40 3.88
N ASP A 59 -13.88 11.76 2.84
CA ASP A 59 -13.43 10.37 2.89
C ASP A 59 -12.34 10.19 3.96
N LEU A 60 -11.41 11.14 4.05
CA LEU A 60 -10.34 11.15 5.05
C LEU A 60 -10.89 11.25 6.49
N MET A 61 -11.87 12.12 6.72
CA MET A 61 -12.50 12.25 8.04
C MET A 61 -13.30 11.00 8.43
N ALA A 62 -14.08 10.44 7.51
CA ALA A 62 -14.84 9.20 7.73
C ALA A 62 -13.93 8.00 7.98
N LEU A 63 -12.75 7.97 7.33
CA LEU A 63 -11.75 6.96 7.57
C LEU A 63 -11.16 7.06 8.97
N LYS A 64 -10.81 8.28 9.40
CA LYS A 64 -10.27 8.55 10.72
C LYS A 64 -11.25 8.09 11.81
N SER A 65 -12.55 8.39 11.68
CA SER A 65 -13.54 7.90 12.65
C SER A 65 -13.61 6.36 12.66
N SER A 66 -13.65 5.72 11.49
CA SER A 66 -13.74 4.26 11.38
C SER A 66 -12.53 3.53 12.01
N LEU A 67 -11.35 4.17 12.03
CA LEU A 67 -10.12 3.62 12.63
C LEU A 67 -9.95 3.94 14.12
N VAL A 68 -10.64 4.97 14.61
CA VAL A 68 -10.72 5.25 16.05
C VAL A 68 -11.62 4.21 16.72
N ASP A 69 -12.68 3.79 16.02
CA ASP A 69 -13.64 2.82 16.54
C ASP A 69 -13.13 1.37 16.48
N LEU A 70 -12.17 1.05 15.59
CA LEU A 70 -11.53 -0.26 15.55
C LEU A 70 -10.37 -0.34 16.55
N SER A 71 -10.39 -1.34 17.43
CA SER A 71 -9.24 -1.65 18.28
C SER A 71 -8.10 -2.30 17.49
N ASP A 72 -6.88 -2.14 17.99
CA ASP A 72 -5.67 -2.75 17.42
C ASP A 72 -5.79 -4.27 17.35
N ALA A 73 -6.36 -4.86 18.40
CA ALA A 73 -6.58 -6.30 18.50
C ALA A 73 -7.62 -6.79 17.48
N GLU A 74 -8.67 -6.02 17.21
CA GLU A 74 -9.67 -6.40 16.21
C GLU A 74 -9.10 -6.39 14.79
N LEU A 75 -8.27 -5.39 14.45
CA LEU A 75 -7.65 -5.33 13.13
C LEU A 75 -6.63 -6.46 12.94
N LEU A 76 -5.82 -6.74 13.96
CA LEU A 76 -4.85 -7.84 13.91
C LEU A 76 -5.51 -9.21 13.87
N ASN A 77 -6.69 -9.38 14.48
CA ASN A 77 -7.45 -10.63 14.47
C ASN A 77 -8.54 -10.66 13.40
N TYR A 78 -8.51 -9.71 12.45
CA TYR A 78 -9.49 -9.68 11.38
C TYR A 78 -9.37 -10.94 10.49
N ARG A 79 -10.48 -11.33 9.87
CA ARG A 79 -10.50 -12.48 8.96
C ARG A 79 -9.54 -12.27 7.80
N GLU A 80 -8.89 -13.35 7.35
CA GLU A 80 -8.09 -13.30 6.13
C GLU A 80 -8.97 -13.15 4.88
N MET A 81 -8.43 -12.47 3.87
CA MET A 81 -9.12 -12.22 2.61
C MET A 81 -9.19 -13.50 1.76
N VAL A 82 -10.37 -14.13 1.71
CA VAL A 82 -10.59 -15.37 0.94
C VAL A 82 -10.84 -15.11 -0.55
N ASN A 83 -11.38 -13.94 -0.91
CA ASN A 83 -11.71 -13.62 -2.30
C ASN A 83 -10.42 -13.39 -3.11
N SER A 84 -10.07 -14.35 -3.96
CA SER A 84 -8.86 -14.31 -4.80
C SER A 84 -8.79 -13.12 -5.77
N ASP A 85 -9.92 -12.58 -6.24
CA ASP A 85 -9.91 -11.40 -7.12
C ASP A 85 -9.59 -10.13 -6.32
N MET A 86 -10.05 -10.06 -5.07
CA MET A 86 -9.74 -8.94 -4.17
C MET A 86 -8.28 -9.00 -3.70
N VAL A 87 -7.75 -10.20 -3.43
CA VAL A 87 -6.30 -10.38 -3.15
C VAL A 87 -5.48 -9.96 -4.37
N ALA A 88 -5.89 -10.35 -5.58
CA ALA A 88 -5.25 -9.89 -6.80
C ALA A 88 -5.31 -8.36 -6.92
N ALA A 89 -6.47 -7.76 -6.66
CA ALA A 89 -6.63 -6.30 -6.71
C ALA A 89 -5.68 -5.59 -5.72
N MET A 90 -5.56 -6.09 -4.48
CA MET A 90 -4.61 -5.58 -3.50
C MET A 90 -3.17 -5.63 -4.02
N SER A 91 -2.78 -6.75 -4.66
CA SER A 91 -1.44 -6.91 -5.24
C SER A 91 -1.14 -5.94 -6.39
N PHE A 92 -2.16 -5.51 -7.15
CA PHE A 92 -2.02 -4.49 -8.19
C PHE A 92 -2.07 -3.07 -7.65
N LEU A 93 -2.79 -2.81 -6.55
CA LEU A 93 -2.82 -1.51 -5.87
C LEU A 93 -1.50 -1.22 -5.15
N GLN A 94 -0.85 -2.23 -4.56
CA GLN A 94 0.38 -2.07 -3.79
C GLN A 94 1.50 -1.31 -4.52
N PRO A 95 1.95 -1.67 -5.73
CA PRO A 95 3.02 -0.94 -6.42
C PRO A 95 2.60 0.49 -6.80
N LEU A 96 1.30 0.73 -7.01
CA LEU A 96 0.78 2.05 -7.33
C LEU A 96 0.89 3.03 -6.17
N LEU A 97 0.99 2.55 -4.93
CA LEU A 97 1.24 3.39 -3.76
C LEU A 97 2.54 4.18 -3.93
N LEU A 98 3.65 3.50 -4.27
CA LEU A 98 4.94 4.18 -4.47
C LEU A 98 4.89 5.12 -5.69
N TYR A 99 4.28 4.68 -6.79
CA TYR A 99 4.25 5.48 -8.02
C TYR A 99 3.49 6.79 -7.82
N ASN A 100 2.34 6.72 -7.15
CA ASN A 100 1.52 7.91 -6.88
C ASN A 100 2.05 8.72 -5.70
N PHE A 101 2.83 8.14 -4.79
CA PHE A 101 3.61 8.91 -3.83
C PHE A 101 4.61 9.85 -4.52
N LEU A 102 5.25 9.39 -5.59
CA LEU A 102 6.23 10.16 -6.35
C LEU A 102 5.61 11.08 -7.42
N SER A 103 4.42 10.75 -7.95
CA SER A 103 3.79 11.52 -9.04
C SER A 103 2.56 12.33 -8.63
N ASN A 104 1.60 11.74 -7.91
CA ASN A 104 0.28 12.33 -7.67
C ASN A 104 -0.32 11.93 -6.30
N GLY A 105 -0.18 12.84 -5.33
CA GLY A 105 -0.66 12.63 -3.96
C GLY A 105 -2.18 12.49 -3.82
N GLU A 106 -3.00 13.10 -4.69
CA GLU A 106 -4.46 12.97 -4.61
C GLU A 106 -4.92 11.56 -5.00
N VAL A 107 -4.30 10.99 -6.02
CA VAL A 107 -4.54 9.60 -6.45
C VAL A 107 -4.03 8.62 -5.40
N LEU A 108 -2.87 8.89 -4.77
CA LEU A 108 -2.37 8.09 -3.65
C LEU A 108 -3.41 7.96 -2.54
N LEU A 109 -4.05 9.06 -2.12
CA LEU A 109 -5.07 9.03 -1.07
C LEU A 109 -6.24 8.10 -1.45
N LYS A 110 -6.72 8.18 -2.70
CA LYS A 110 -7.79 7.31 -3.17
C LYS A 110 -7.40 5.84 -3.20
N ILE A 111 -6.16 5.53 -3.62
CA ILE A 111 -5.63 4.15 -3.58
C ILE A 111 -5.60 3.63 -2.14
N VAL A 112 -5.06 4.42 -1.19
CA VAL A 112 -5.00 4.03 0.23
C VAL A 112 -6.41 3.79 0.79
N PHE A 113 -7.35 4.70 0.52
CA PHE A 113 -8.73 4.55 0.99
C PHE A 113 -9.41 3.31 0.41
N HIS A 114 -9.16 3.02 -0.87
CA HIS A 114 -9.71 1.84 -1.51
C HIS A 114 -9.10 0.55 -0.97
N MET A 115 -7.78 0.50 -0.75
CA MET A 115 -7.13 -0.66 -0.12
C MET A 115 -7.64 -0.89 1.30
N LEU A 116 -7.90 0.17 2.07
CA LEU A 116 -8.48 0.04 3.41
C LEU A 116 -9.93 -0.43 3.34
N TYR A 117 -10.73 0.08 2.40
CA TYR A 117 -12.08 -0.43 2.16
C TYR A 117 -12.09 -1.93 1.84
N LEU A 118 -11.19 -2.39 0.96
CA LEU A 118 -11.06 -3.81 0.64
C LEU A 118 -10.65 -4.63 1.87
N THR A 119 -9.71 -4.11 2.66
CA THR A 119 -9.24 -4.75 3.90
C THR A 119 -10.38 -4.93 4.90
N LEU A 120 -11.15 -3.87 5.17
CA LEU A 120 -12.28 -3.91 6.11
C LEU A 120 -13.46 -4.74 5.58
N LYS A 121 -13.72 -4.71 4.27
CA LYS A 121 -14.87 -5.43 3.70
C LYS A 121 -14.59 -6.91 3.46
N TYR A 122 -13.42 -7.26 2.93
CA TYR A 122 -13.13 -8.61 2.47
C TYR A 122 -12.17 -9.38 3.38
N GLY A 123 -11.45 -8.70 4.27
CA GLY A 123 -10.48 -9.31 5.16
C GLY A 123 -9.07 -8.74 4.97
N ILE A 124 -8.17 -9.06 5.89
CA ILE A 124 -6.74 -8.71 5.79
C ILE A 124 -6.00 -9.64 4.83
N CYS A 125 -5.02 -9.10 4.12
CA CYS A 125 -4.05 -9.88 3.34
C CYS A 125 -2.64 -9.30 3.55
N GLU A 126 -1.63 -9.92 2.94
CA GLU A 126 -0.25 -9.44 3.05
C GLU A 126 -0.11 -7.96 2.68
N GLU A 127 -0.74 -7.52 1.59
CA GLU A 127 -0.71 -6.14 1.10
C GLU A 127 -1.41 -5.14 2.03
N SER A 128 -2.22 -5.61 2.98
CA SER A 128 -2.82 -4.74 4.00
C SER A 128 -1.75 -4.09 4.89
N CYS A 129 -0.57 -4.71 5.08
CA CYS A 129 0.52 -4.05 5.82
C CYS A 129 1.02 -2.80 5.08
N CYS A 130 1.14 -2.84 3.75
CA CYS A 130 1.47 -1.68 2.93
C CYS A 130 0.39 -0.61 3.01
N CYS A 131 -0.89 -1.01 2.99
CA CYS A 131 -2.01 -0.08 3.15
C CYS A 131 -1.91 0.70 4.47
N LEU A 132 -1.70 0.01 5.59
CA LEU A 132 -1.59 0.65 6.91
C LEU A 132 -0.34 1.52 7.00
N SER A 133 0.80 1.09 6.46
CA SER A 133 2.01 1.93 6.47
C SER A 133 1.83 3.20 5.63
N SER A 134 1.22 3.11 4.44
CA SER A 134 0.93 4.30 3.64
C SER A 134 -0.10 5.22 4.30
N LEU A 135 -1.12 4.65 4.93
CA LEU A 135 -2.11 5.40 5.69
C LEU A 135 -1.47 6.16 6.86
N SER A 136 -0.57 5.53 7.59
CA SER A 136 0.16 6.20 8.67
C SER A 136 0.96 7.40 8.15
N ALA A 137 1.61 7.29 6.98
CA ALA A 137 2.30 8.42 6.35
C ALA A 137 1.32 9.56 5.95
N VAL A 138 0.12 9.23 5.49
CA VAL A 138 -0.94 10.22 5.21
C VAL A 138 -1.38 10.94 6.49
N ILE A 139 -1.64 10.20 7.56
CA ILE A 139 -2.05 10.76 8.87
C ILE A 139 -0.93 11.65 9.43
N CYS A 140 0.34 11.23 9.28
CA CYS A 140 1.50 12.02 9.68
C CYS A 140 1.53 13.40 8.98
N ARG A 141 1.17 13.47 7.69
CA ARG A 141 1.08 14.75 6.95
C ARG A 141 -0.02 15.66 7.45
N MET A 142 -1.04 15.11 8.11
CA MET A 142 -2.08 15.88 8.80
C MET A 142 -1.66 16.36 10.20
N LYS A 143 -0.42 16.05 10.62
CA LYS A 143 0.14 16.37 11.94
C LYS A 143 -0.53 15.65 13.11
N ASP A 144 -1.20 14.54 12.84
CA ASP A 144 -1.73 13.64 13.87
C ASP A 144 -0.70 12.54 14.16
N TYR A 145 0.32 12.92 14.92
CA TYR A 145 1.52 12.12 15.14
C TYR A 145 1.27 10.84 15.95
N ASP A 146 0.40 10.90 16.95
CA ASP A 146 0.07 9.77 17.81
C ASP A 146 -0.72 8.70 17.04
N ALA A 147 -1.73 9.13 16.27
CA ALA A 147 -2.48 8.22 15.42
C ALA A 147 -1.58 7.61 14.33
N SER A 148 -0.69 8.40 13.75
CA SER A 148 0.30 7.92 12.78
C SER A 148 1.21 6.83 13.37
N GLU A 149 1.74 7.03 14.58
CA GLU A 149 2.60 6.03 15.25
C GLU A 149 1.85 4.74 15.56
N ARG A 150 0.62 4.84 16.08
CA ARG A 150 -0.27 3.68 16.32
C ARG A 150 -0.49 2.87 15.05
N ILE A 151 -0.93 3.51 13.96
CA ILE A 151 -1.19 2.82 12.69
C ILE A 151 0.09 2.27 12.06
N GLY A 152 1.21 2.98 12.18
CA GLY A 152 2.53 2.51 11.72
C GLY A 152 2.98 1.25 12.47
N GLN A 153 2.75 1.19 13.78
CA GLN A 153 3.04 0.00 14.58
C GLN A 153 2.14 -1.18 14.20
N LEU A 154 0.86 -0.93 13.93
CA LEU A 154 -0.06 -1.96 13.42
C LEU A 154 0.41 -2.54 12.08
N ALA A 155 0.94 -1.71 11.18
CA ALA A 155 1.49 -2.17 9.92
C ALA A 155 2.66 -3.16 10.13
N ILE A 156 3.53 -2.89 11.10
CA ILE A 156 4.66 -3.78 11.46
C ILE A 156 4.15 -5.09 12.07
N LEU A 157 3.19 -5.04 13.00
CA LEU A 157 2.62 -6.25 13.59
C LEU A 157 1.90 -7.12 12.55
N LEU A 158 1.24 -6.51 11.57
CA LEU A 158 0.59 -7.23 10.49
C LEU A 158 1.59 -7.87 9.53
N LEU A 159 2.70 -7.17 9.25
CA LEU A 159 3.84 -7.69 8.48
C LEU A 159 4.46 -8.92 9.15
N GLU A 160 4.63 -8.90 10.48
CA GLU A 160 5.10 -10.04 11.28
C GLU A 160 4.10 -11.21 11.25
N LYS A 161 2.81 -10.92 11.43
CA LYS A 161 1.73 -11.93 11.39
C LYS A 161 1.73 -12.73 10.08
N PHE A 162 1.84 -12.04 8.95
CA PHE A 162 1.87 -12.70 7.63
C PHE A 162 3.25 -13.21 7.22
N GLN A 163 4.30 -12.94 8.02
CA GLN A 163 5.69 -13.26 7.70
C GLN A 163 6.10 -12.76 6.29
N SER A 164 5.54 -11.62 5.88
CA SER A 164 5.65 -11.10 4.51
C SER A 164 6.99 -10.42 4.27
N ARG A 165 8.04 -11.22 4.11
CA ARG A 165 9.41 -10.73 3.90
C ARG A 165 9.53 -9.75 2.73
N LYS A 166 8.72 -9.95 1.68
CA LYS A 166 8.67 -9.11 0.47
C LYS A 166 8.24 -7.66 0.71
N TYR A 167 7.55 -7.38 1.82
CA TYR A 167 7.06 -6.03 2.16
C TYR A 167 7.79 -5.37 3.32
N ILE A 168 8.79 -6.04 3.92
CA ILE A 168 9.56 -5.46 5.02
C ILE A 168 10.21 -4.16 4.58
N SER A 169 10.86 -4.16 3.41
CA SER A 169 11.51 -2.96 2.86
C SER A 169 10.51 -1.80 2.75
N TYR A 170 9.36 -2.05 2.12
CA TYR A 170 8.32 -1.04 1.94
C TYR A 170 7.80 -0.47 3.27
N VAL A 171 7.35 -1.35 4.17
CA VAL A 171 6.74 -0.94 5.45
C VAL A 171 7.76 -0.21 6.31
N HIS A 172 9.00 -0.69 6.38
CA HIS A 172 10.03 -0.05 7.18
C HIS A 172 10.41 1.33 6.62
N CYS A 173 10.58 1.48 5.30
CA CYS A 173 10.87 2.78 4.72
C CYS A 173 9.73 3.79 4.99
N CYS A 174 8.47 3.36 4.90
CA CYS A 174 7.34 4.22 5.25
C CYS A 174 7.34 4.60 6.74
N VAL A 175 7.44 3.63 7.65
CA VAL A 175 7.28 3.88 9.10
C VAL A 175 8.51 4.56 9.71
N PHE A 176 9.71 4.07 9.41
CA PHE A 176 10.93 4.60 9.99
C PHE A 176 11.46 5.83 9.25
N GLY A 177 11.25 5.91 7.93
CA GLY A 177 11.73 7.01 7.08
C GLY A 177 10.83 8.24 7.09
N VAL A 178 9.50 8.05 7.05
CA VAL A 178 8.56 9.19 6.97
C VAL A 178 8.03 9.60 8.34
N ILE A 179 7.72 8.65 9.23
CA ILE A 179 6.93 8.92 10.43
C ILE A 179 7.80 9.15 11.64
N ARG A 180 8.76 8.25 11.90
CA ARG A 180 9.57 8.33 13.12
C ARG A 180 10.47 9.56 13.22
N GLY A 181 10.79 10.21 12.11
CA GLY A 181 11.49 11.51 12.12
C GLY A 181 10.71 12.63 12.83
N PHE A 182 9.38 12.51 12.93
CA PHE A 182 8.53 13.51 13.59
C PHE A 182 8.27 13.23 15.08
N ASN A 183 8.39 11.96 15.51
CA ASN A 183 7.99 11.56 16.87
C ASN A 183 9.16 11.14 17.76
N ARG A 184 10.29 10.68 17.18
CA ARG A 184 11.40 10.09 17.92
C ARG A 184 12.75 10.54 17.34
N HIS A 185 13.81 10.27 18.09
CA HIS A 185 15.17 10.60 17.66
C HIS A 185 15.57 9.79 16.42
N ILE A 186 16.05 10.47 15.38
CA ILE A 186 16.38 9.89 14.06
C ILE A 186 17.32 8.68 14.11
N LYS A 187 18.20 8.61 15.12
CA LYS A 187 19.08 7.47 15.37
C LYS A 187 18.34 6.13 15.48
N MET A 188 17.11 6.13 16.00
CA MET A 188 16.28 4.92 16.13
C MET A 188 15.71 4.43 14.78
N SER A 189 15.81 5.23 13.72
CA SER A 189 15.40 4.83 12.37
C SER A 189 16.53 4.21 11.55
N ILE A 190 17.81 4.42 11.94
CA ILE A 190 18.97 4.02 11.12
C ILE A 190 19.02 2.50 10.93
N GLU A 191 18.96 1.74 12.02
CA GLU A 191 19.06 0.27 11.96
C GLU A 191 17.87 -0.38 11.23
N PRO A 192 16.59 -0.01 11.50
CA PRO A 192 15.46 -0.51 10.72
C PRO A 192 15.53 -0.18 9.23
N LEU A 193 16.03 1.00 8.86
CA LEU A 193 16.19 1.41 7.46
C LEU A 193 17.35 0.67 6.77
N LEU A 194 18.46 0.43 7.48
CA LEU A 194 19.55 -0.40 6.96
C LEU A 194 19.10 -1.85 6.74
N SER A 195 18.28 -2.38 7.65
CA SER A 195 17.65 -3.69 7.48
C SER A 195 16.71 -3.70 6.27
N ALA A 196 15.89 -2.65 6.10
CA ALA A 196 15.01 -2.48 4.96
C ALA A 196 15.78 -2.50 3.63
N TYR A 197 16.90 -1.76 3.56
CA TYR A 197 17.82 -1.75 2.42
C TYR A 197 18.32 -3.17 2.08
N GLN A 198 18.89 -3.88 3.07
CA GLN A 198 19.45 -5.21 2.86
C GLN A 198 18.39 -6.22 2.43
N ILE A 199 17.21 -6.18 3.06
CA ILE A 199 16.11 -7.06 2.72
C ILE A 199 15.56 -6.73 1.33
N GLY A 200 15.38 -5.45 1.00
CA GLY A 200 14.94 -5.01 -0.32
C GLY A 200 15.86 -5.50 -1.44
N MET A 201 17.18 -5.44 -1.23
CA MET A 201 18.18 -6.00 -2.15
C MET A 201 18.04 -7.52 -2.30
N GLN A 202 17.77 -8.26 -1.21
CA GLN A 202 17.59 -9.71 -1.23
C GLN A 202 16.27 -10.16 -1.85
N THR A 203 15.19 -9.39 -1.66
CA THR A 203 13.84 -9.72 -2.15
C THR A 203 13.55 -9.16 -3.54
N GLY A 204 14.48 -8.40 -4.12
CA GLY A 204 14.32 -7.76 -5.42
C GLY A 204 13.39 -6.53 -5.40
N ASP A 205 13.13 -5.96 -4.22
CA ASP A 205 12.44 -4.68 -4.08
C ASP A 205 13.43 -3.52 -4.24
N ILE A 206 14.00 -3.44 -5.44
CA ILE A 206 15.07 -2.49 -5.79
C ILE A 206 14.58 -1.05 -5.65
N GLN A 207 13.29 -0.79 -5.90
CA GLN A 207 12.71 0.55 -5.80
C GLN A 207 12.75 1.06 -4.36
N MET A 208 12.38 0.22 -3.38
CA MET A 208 12.45 0.61 -1.96
C MET A 208 13.87 0.56 -1.41
N ALA A 209 14.74 -0.31 -1.95
CA ALA A 209 16.13 -0.39 -1.52
C ALA A 209 16.97 0.83 -1.95
N MET A 210 16.59 1.54 -3.02
CA MET A 210 17.34 2.72 -3.48
C MET A 210 16.78 4.05 -2.99
N LEU A 211 15.62 4.03 -2.32
CA LEU A 211 14.93 5.22 -1.80
C LEU A 211 15.57 5.69 -0.47
#